data_AF-A0A131YT75-F1
#
_entry.id   AF-A0A131YT75-F1
#
_cell.length_a   1.000
_cell.length_b   1.000
_cell.length_c   1.000
_cell.angle_alpha   90.00
_cell.angle_beta   90.00
_cell.angle_gamma   90.00
#
_symmetry.space_group_name_H-M   'P 1'
#
loop_
_entity.id
_entity.type
_entity.pdbx_description
1 polymer ?
#
loop_
_entity_poly.entity_id
_entity_poly.type
_entity_poly.pdbx_seq_one_letter_code
_entity_poly.pdbx_strand_id
1 'polypeptide(L)'
;MCLVVGTICRATLYIVMAPMHKVSVMLISIFICFLDAAYGLRNPLLCDRRLIFGQCQYRRACNCAQLSRIGTMHGQLFHYDKRTNRCSRYGQIYNCNAFISRLLCEATCVVPDAAR
;
A
#
# COMPACT_ATOMS: atom_id res chain seq x y z
N MET A 1 26.54 -51.93 37.92
CA MET A 1 27.02 -51.26 36.70
C MET A 1 25.82 -50.86 35.85
N CYS A 2 25.70 -49.54 35.62
CA CYS A 2 24.99 -48.76 34.59
C CYS A 2 24.55 -49.51 33.31
N LEU A 3 23.55 -49.14 32.49
CA LEU A 3 22.58 -48.02 32.34
C LEU A 3 21.84 -48.38 31.03
N VAL A 4 20.51 -48.49 30.96
CA VAL A 4 19.75 -48.11 29.74
C VAL A 4 18.28 -47.83 30.10
N VAL A 5 18.04 -46.75 30.83
CA VAL A 5 16.72 -46.08 30.89
C VAL A 5 16.92 -44.75 30.18
N GLY A 6 16.36 -44.53 28.99
CA GLY A 6 16.44 -43.17 28.40
C GLY A 6 16.24 -42.93 26.91
N THR A 7 15.95 -43.92 26.06
CA THR A 7 15.92 -43.66 24.60
C THR A 7 14.53 -43.67 23.95
N ILE A 8 13.50 -44.22 24.60
CA ILE A 8 12.18 -44.36 23.96
C ILE A 8 11.31 -43.10 24.14
N CYS A 9 11.56 -42.27 25.16
CA CYS A 9 10.73 -41.09 25.46
C CYS A 9 11.17 -39.79 24.77
N ARG A 10 12.19 -39.80 23.90
CA ARG A 10 12.63 -38.61 23.14
C ARG A 10 12.10 -38.55 21.71
N ALA A 11 11.71 -39.67 21.11
CA ALA A 11 11.32 -39.71 19.70
C ALA A 11 9.90 -39.17 19.44
N THR A 12 9.00 -39.21 20.43
CA THR A 12 7.60 -38.81 20.25
C THR A 12 7.39 -37.29 20.32
N LEU A 13 8.34 -36.53 20.92
CA LEU A 13 8.24 -35.07 21.00
C LEU A 13 8.69 -34.37 19.70
N TYR A 14 9.50 -35.04 18.87
CA TYR A 14 10.04 -34.47 17.63
C TYR A 14 9.07 -34.54 16.44
N ILE A 15 8.00 -35.32 16.52
CA ILE A 15 7.07 -35.55 15.41
C ILE A 15 6.01 -34.42 15.32
N VAL A 16 5.71 -33.74 16.43
CA VAL A 16 4.73 -32.63 16.45
C VAL A 16 5.35 -31.29 16.02
N MET A 17 6.69 -31.15 16.11
CA MET A 17 7.38 -29.88 15.80
C MET A 17 7.72 -29.71 14.31
N ALA A 18 7.86 -30.78 13.54
CA ALA A 18 8.27 -30.71 12.13
C ALA A 18 7.23 -30.10 11.14
N PRO A 19 5.89 -30.28 11.30
CA PRO A 19 4.93 -29.66 10.39
C PRO A 19 4.51 -28.24 10.80
N MET A 20 4.60 -27.91 12.10
CA MET A 20 4.19 -26.60 12.65
C MET A 20 5.05 -25.45 12.09
N HIS A 21 6.34 -25.68 11.87
CA HIS A 21 7.24 -24.64 11.35
C HIS A 21 6.92 -24.28 9.90
N LYS A 22 6.51 -25.24 9.06
CA LYS A 22 6.16 -24.97 7.66
C LYS A 22 4.84 -24.20 7.54
N VAL A 23 3.85 -24.59 8.34
CA VAL A 23 2.55 -23.88 8.40
C VAL A 23 2.76 -22.46 8.95
N SER A 24 3.56 -22.31 10.01
CA SER A 24 3.91 -21.00 10.58
C SER A 24 4.62 -20.09 9.57
N VAL A 25 5.62 -20.60 8.85
CA VAL A 25 6.33 -19.82 7.81
C VAL A 25 5.37 -19.42 6.68
N MET A 26 4.48 -20.30 6.22
CA MET A 26 3.49 -19.92 5.19
C MET A 26 2.52 -18.85 5.68
N LEU A 27 1.99 -18.99 6.90
CA LEU A 27 1.08 -18.00 7.48
C LEU A 27 1.77 -16.64 7.70
N ILE A 28 3.01 -16.64 8.17
CA ILE A 28 3.81 -15.41 8.33
C ILE A 28 4.07 -14.75 6.96
N SER A 29 4.40 -15.53 5.93
CA SER A 29 4.64 -15.02 4.57
C SER A 29 3.38 -14.34 4.02
N ILE A 30 2.22 -15.00 4.17
CA ILE A 30 0.92 -14.48 3.77
C ILE A 30 0.59 -13.20 4.55
N PHE A 31 0.80 -13.20 5.86
CA PHE A 31 0.57 -12.04 6.72
C PHE A 31 1.45 -10.85 6.32
N ILE A 32 2.74 -11.07 6.04
CA ILE A 32 3.65 -10.03 5.54
C ILE A 32 3.17 -9.48 4.19
N CYS A 33 2.71 -10.31 3.26
CA CYS A 33 2.13 -9.84 2.00
C CYS A 33 0.87 -8.98 2.20
N PHE A 34 0.00 -9.35 3.15
CA PHE A 34 -1.18 -8.54 3.48
C PHE A 34 -0.81 -7.23 4.17
N LEU A 35 0.19 -7.24 5.06
CA LEU A 35 0.71 -6.03 5.69
C LEU A 35 1.33 -5.11 4.64
N ASP A 36 2.14 -5.60 3.70
CA ASP A 36 2.70 -4.78 2.63
C ASP A 36 1.62 -4.16 1.74
N ALA A 37 0.58 -4.93 1.39
CA ALA A 37 -0.57 -4.39 0.66
C ALA A 37 -1.33 -3.30 1.45
N ALA A 38 -1.42 -3.43 2.78
CA ALA A 38 -2.10 -2.47 3.65
C ALA A 38 -1.26 -1.22 3.93
N TYR A 39 0.06 -1.36 4.18
CA TYR A 39 0.97 -0.27 4.49
C TYR A 39 1.50 0.45 3.25
N GLY A 40 1.69 -0.26 2.15
CA GLY A 40 2.08 0.31 0.85
C GLY A 40 1.07 1.32 0.31
N LEU A 41 -0.19 1.29 0.78
CA LEU A 41 -1.24 2.23 0.41
C LEU A 41 -1.13 3.61 1.08
N ARG A 42 -0.32 3.77 2.13
CA ARG A 42 -0.34 4.95 3.01
C ARG A 42 1.00 5.65 3.20
N ASN A 43 2.01 5.33 2.41
CA ASN A 43 3.30 5.97 2.56
C ASN A 43 3.28 7.37 1.89
N PRO A 44 3.23 8.48 2.65
CA PRO A 44 3.08 9.82 2.08
C PRO A 44 4.27 10.23 1.20
N LEU A 45 5.41 9.56 1.36
CA LEU A 45 6.59 9.72 0.53
C LEU A 45 6.33 9.33 -0.94
N LEU A 46 5.43 8.38 -1.18
CA LEU A 46 5.03 7.96 -2.53
C LEU A 46 4.11 8.97 -3.23
N CYS A 47 3.65 10.00 -2.50
CA CYS A 47 2.83 11.07 -3.03
C CYS A 47 3.64 12.32 -3.40
N ASP A 48 4.93 12.41 -3.05
CA ASP A 48 5.80 13.51 -3.45
C ASP A 48 6.55 13.15 -4.74
N ARG A 49 6.25 13.87 -5.83
CA ARG A 49 6.90 13.76 -7.15
C ARG A 49 8.41 13.86 -7.08
N ARG A 50 8.95 14.62 -6.14
CA ARG A 50 10.39 14.84 -5.99
C ARG A 50 11.10 13.59 -5.47
N LEU A 51 10.42 12.80 -4.65
CA LEU A 51 10.98 11.60 -4.04
C LEU A 51 10.91 10.37 -4.96
N ILE A 52 9.95 10.35 -5.89
CA ILE A 52 9.73 9.23 -6.81
C ILE A 52 10.24 9.50 -8.24
N PHE A 53 11.22 10.42 -8.39
CA PHE A 53 11.82 10.80 -9.68
C PHE A 53 10.78 11.14 -10.77
N GLY A 54 9.66 11.76 -10.39
CA GLY A 54 8.59 12.17 -11.31
C GLY A 54 7.63 11.07 -11.78
N GLN A 55 7.84 9.80 -11.43
CA GLN A 55 6.98 8.69 -11.86
C GLN A 55 5.82 8.45 -10.89
N CYS A 56 4.82 9.34 -10.88
CA CYS A 56 3.58 9.08 -10.15
C CYS A 56 2.81 7.92 -10.80
N GLN A 57 2.54 6.87 -10.03
CA GLN A 57 1.59 5.86 -10.46
C GLN A 57 0.17 6.43 -10.37
N TYR A 58 -0.41 6.77 -11.52
CA TYR A 58 -1.66 7.51 -11.64
C TYR A 58 -2.84 6.92 -10.84
N ARG A 59 -3.01 5.58 -10.78
CA ARG A 59 -4.05 4.98 -9.92
C ARG A 59 -3.78 5.13 -8.42
N ARG A 60 -2.51 5.10 -8.00
CA ARG A 60 -2.14 5.33 -6.59
C ARG A 60 -2.21 6.80 -6.23
N ALA A 61 -1.96 7.70 -7.18
CA ALA A 61 -2.08 9.14 -7.00
C ALA A 61 -3.48 9.57 -6.55
N CYS A 62 -4.54 8.89 -7.01
CA CYS A 62 -5.92 9.14 -6.58
C CYS A 62 -6.17 8.89 -5.08
N ASN A 63 -5.30 8.12 -4.41
CA ASN A 63 -5.37 7.87 -2.97
C ASN A 63 -4.55 8.87 -2.14
N CYS A 64 -3.71 9.70 -2.77
CA CYS A 64 -2.95 10.73 -2.08
C CYS A 64 -3.88 11.87 -1.63
N ALA A 65 -3.63 12.38 -0.43
CA ALA A 65 -4.37 13.53 0.09
C ALA A 65 -4.25 14.73 -0.86
N GLN A 66 -5.38 15.39 -1.14
CA GLN A 66 -5.45 16.60 -1.96
C GLN A 66 -4.54 17.72 -1.42
N LEU A 67 -4.49 17.87 -0.09
CA LEU A 67 -3.72 18.88 0.62
C LEU A 67 -2.69 18.19 1.52
N SER A 68 -1.57 17.79 0.93
CA SER A 68 -0.47 17.12 1.63
C SER A 68 0.67 18.08 2.01
N ARG A 69 0.51 19.38 1.70
CA ARG A 69 1.51 20.46 1.89
C ARG A 69 2.82 20.19 1.13
N ILE A 70 2.72 19.46 0.01
CA ILE A 70 3.86 19.09 -0.81
C ILE A 70 3.98 20.09 -1.96
N GLY A 71 4.62 21.23 -1.68
CA GLY A 71 4.76 22.34 -2.62
C GLY A 71 3.64 23.38 -2.56
N THR A 72 3.66 24.32 -3.50
CA THR A 72 2.69 25.41 -3.62
C THR A 72 1.46 25.00 -4.43
N MET A 73 0.33 25.64 -4.14
CA MET A 73 -0.90 25.48 -4.91
C MET A 73 -0.78 26.19 -6.26
N HIS A 74 -1.22 25.54 -7.33
CA HIS A 74 -1.14 26.09 -8.68
C HIS A 74 -2.51 26.05 -9.36
N GLY A 75 -3.01 27.21 -9.80
CA GLY A 75 -4.38 27.37 -10.33
C GLY A 75 -4.67 26.66 -11.65
N GLN A 76 -3.61 26.26 -12.38
CA GLN A 76 -3.73 25.48 -13.61
C GLN A 76 -3.76 23.96 -13.36
N LEU A 77 -3.40 23.50 -12.16
CA LEU A 77 -3.41 22.08 -11.81
C LEU A 77 -4.76 21.68 -11.21
N PHE A 78 -5.11 20.42 -11.41
CA PHE A 78 -6.32 19.80 -10.90
C PHE A 78 -5.98 18.73 -9.86
N HIS A 79 -6.81 18.53 -8.86
CA HIS A 79 -6.67 17.43 -7.92
C HIS A 79 -7.98 16.64 -7.83
N TYR A 80 -7.87 15.36 -7.51
CA TYR A 80 -9.01 14.50 -7.25
C TYR A 80 -9.39 14.55 -5.77
N ASP A 81 -10.65 14.87 -5.48
CA ASP A 81 -11.25 14.76 -4.15
C ASP A 81 -12.04 13.45 -4.06
N LYS A 82 -11.50 12.52 -3.27
CA LYS A 82 -12.11 11.20 -3.03
C LYS A 82 -13.45 11.29 -2.29
N ARG A 83 -13.69 12.34 -1.50
CA ARG A 83 -14.92 12.50 -0.73
C ARG A 83 -16.09 12.90 -1.63
N THR A 84 -15.82 13.76 -2.61
CA THR A 84 -16.83 14.25 -3.55
C THR A 84 -16.82 13.48 -4.88
N ASN A 85 -15.85 12.58 -5.08
CA ASN A 85 -15.59 11.84 -6.32
C ASN A 85 -15.49 12.78 -7.53
N ARG A 86 -14.80 13.91 -7.38
CA ARG A 86 -14.71 14.98 -8.38
C ARG A 86 -13.29 15.52 -8.50
N CYS A 87 -13.00 16.07 -9.67
CA CYS A 87 -11.76 16.78 -9.94
C CYS A 87 -11.97 18.29 -9.83
N SER A 88 -11.16 18.94 -9.00
CA SER A 88 -11.24 20.37 -8.68
C SER A 88 -9.93 21.08 -9.02
N ARG A 89 -9.98 22.39 -9.26
CA ARG A 89 -8.78 23.21 -9.50
C ARG A 89 -7.95 23.38 -8.23
N TYR A 90 -6.73 23.91 -8.42
CA TYR A 90 -5.74 24.19 -7.37
C TYR A 90 -5.05 22.91 -6.85
N GLY A 91 -4.30 22.24 -7.72
CA GLY A 91 -3.41 21.15 -7.31
C GLY A 91 -2.06 21.65 -6.77
N GLN A 92 -1.41 20.86 -5.91
CA GLN A 92 -0.06 21.15 -5.40
C GLN A 92 1.02 20.63 -6.35
N ILE A 93 1.99 21.47 -6.74
CA ILE A 93 2.92 21.16 -7.86
C ILE A 93 3.69 19.84 -7.72
N TYR A 94 4.03 19.44 -6.49
CA TYR A 94 4.79 18.23 -6.21
C TYR A 94 3.92 17.07 -5.70
N ASN A 95 2.62 17.27 -5.56
CA ASN A 95 1.71 16.20 -5.19
C ASN A 95 1.40 15.32 -6.41
N CYS A 96 1.47 14.00 -6.25
CA CYS A 96 1.06 13.09 -7.30
C CYS A 96 -0.42 13.22 -7.69
N ASN A 97 -1.28 13.62 -6.75
CA ASN A 97 -2.68 13.97 -6.99
C ASN A 97 -2.84 15.36 -7.65
N ALA A 98 -1.86 15.82 -8.44
CA ALA A 98 -1.93 17.08 -9.17
C ALA A 98 -1.81 16.86 -10.69
N PHE A 99 -2.92 16.89 -11.38
CA PHE A 99 -3.04 16.63 -12.81
C PHE A 99 -2.95 17.92 -13.62
N ILE A 100 -2.40 17.82 -14.83
CA ILE A 100 -2.26 18.96 -15.75
C ILE A 100 -3.58 19.38 -16.39
N SER A 101 -4.59 18.51 -16.41
CA SER A 101 -5.89 18.80 -16.99
C SER A 101 -7.01 18.11 -16.20
N ARG A 102 -8.21 18.69 -16.26
CA ARG A 102 -9.41 18.12 -15.67
C ARG A 102 -9.72 16.73 -16.26
N LEU A 103 -9.66 16.62 -17.59
CA LEU A 103 -9.94 15.38 -18.30
C LEU A 103 -9.01 14.24 -17.85
N LEU A 104 -7.71 14.51 -17.68
CA LEU A 104 -6.76 13.51 -17.21
C LEU A 104 -7.07 13.06 -15.78
N CYS A 105 -7.45 13.99 -14.91
CA CYS A 105 -7.86 13.67 -13.54
C CYS A 105 -9.12 12.79 -13.52
N GLU A 106 -10.14 13.16 -14.30
CA GLU A 106 -11.42 12.43 -14.36
C GLU A 106 -11.21 11.03 -14.95
N ALA A 107 -10.51 10.92 -16.08
CA ALA A 107 -10.21 9.64 -16.73
C ALA A 107 -9.37 8.70 -15.86
N THR A 108 -8.57 9.25 -14.93
CA THR A 108 -7.71 8.45 -14.05
C THR A 108 -8.42 8.01 -12.77
N CYS A 109 -9.15 8.92 -12.13
CA CYS A 109 -9.56 8.78 -10.73
C CYS A 109 -11.07 8.71 -10.50
N VAL A 110 -11.89 9.27 -11.40
CA VAL A 110 -13.34 9.31 -11.19
C VAL A 110 -13.94 7.96 -11.56
N VAL A 111 -14.56 7.30 -10.58
CA VAL A 111 -15.29 6.05 -10.81
C VAL A 111 -16.72 6.40 -11.21
N PRO A 112 -17.27 5.83 -12.30
CA PRO A 112 -18.66 6.04 -12.70
C PRO A 112 -19.62 5.60 -11.59
N ASP A 113 -20.72 6.33 -11.39
CA ASP A 113 -21.69 6.02 -10.34
C ASP A 113 -22.33 4.62 -10.49
N ALA A 114 -22.33 4.03 -11.69
CA ALA A 114 -22.79 2.66 -11.94
C ALA A 114 -21.89 1.56 -11.35
N ALA A 115 -20.68 1.90 -10.89
CA ALA A 115 -19.71 0.98 -10.30
C ALA A 115 -19.53 1.19 -8.78
N ARG A 116 -20.40 2.01 -8.15
CA ARG A 116 -20.38 2.33 -6.72
C ARG A 116 -21.57 1.68 -6.01
#